data_AF-A0A1T4UJM9-F1
#
_entry.id   AF-A0A1T4UJM9-F1
#
_cell.length_a   1.000
_cell.length_b   1.000
_cell.length_c   1.000
_cell.angle_alpha   90.00
_cell.angle_beta   90.00
_cell.angle_gamma   90.00
#
_symmetry.space_group_name_H-M   'P 1'
#
loop_
_entity.id
_entity.type
_entity.pdbx_description
1 polymer ?
#
loop_
_entity_poly.entity_id
_entity_poly.type
_entity_poly.pdbx_seq_one_letter_code
_entity_poly.pdbx_strand_id
1 'polypeptide(L)'
;MTNERNEDLNSEQFVLERAVTRAVLNGAKPADVAAVNGIKYAACREMIHKYCKYANREVYEKLNIDAANMDNHSPYLEILRENKQLFIGLDECNKTEGQLRRDIAEREKRLANANIALRAERSELDQLQSELRMISVK
;
A
#
# COMPACT_ATOMS: atom_id res chain seq x y z
N MET A 1 -13.88 -24.34 1.36
CA MET A 1 -12.70 -24.28 0.48
C MET A 1 -12.11 -22.88 0.58
N THR A 2 -11.34 -22.64 1.63
CA THR A 2 -10.82 -21.32 2.01
C THR A 2 -9.49 -21.05 1.32
N ASN A 3 -9.60 -20.40 0.17
CA ASN A 3 -8.69 -19.39 -0.39
C ASN A 3 -7.20 -19.40 0.06
N GLU A 4 -6.43 -20.41 -0.38
CA GLU A 4 -4.97 -20.52 -0.20
C GLU A 4 -4.14 -19.49 -1.00
N ARG A 5 -4.76 -18.51 -1.68
CA ARG A 5 -4.05 -17.58 -2.59
C ARG A 5 -3.62 -16.26 -1.97
N ASN A 6 -3.92 -16.02 -0.69
CA ASN A 6 -3.63 -14.75 -0.02
C ASN A 6 -2.33 -14.75 0.81
N GLU A 7 -1.66 -15.90 0.97
CA GLU A 7 -0.45 -15.98 1.79
C GLU A 7 0.84 -15.52 1.06
N ASP A 8 0.84 -15.48 -0.28
CA ASP A 8 2.06 -15.20 -1.06
C ASP A 8 2.37 -13.69 -1.26
N LEU A 9 1.39 -12.81 -1.00
CA LEU A 9 1.52 -11.35 -1.19
C LEU A 9 2.43 -10.66 -0.13
N ASN A 10 2.79 -11.37 0.94
CA ASN A 10 3.71 -10.92 1.98
C ASN A 10 5.02 -11.72 2.03
N SER A 11 5.27 -12.60 1.05
CA SER A 11 6.56 -13.28 0.93
C SER A 11 7.67 -12.25 0.68
N GLU A 12 8.85 -12.44 1.28
CA GLU A 12 10.02 -11.56 1.07
C GLU A 12 10.33 -11.38 -0.42
N GLN A 13 10.05 -12.43 -1.21
CA GLN A 13 10.23 -12.44 -2.65
C GLN A 13 9.25 -11.51 -3.37
N PHE A 14 7.97 -11.47 -2.99
CA PHE A 14 7.00 -10.55 -3.59
C PHE A 14 7.31 -9.08 -3.23
N VAL A 15 7.80 -8.83 -2.01
CA VAL A 15 8.26 -7.49 -1.59
C VAL A 15 9.43 -7.02 -2.45
N LEU A 16 10.41 -7.88 -2.70
CA LEU A 16 11.54 -7.58 -3.57
C LEU A 16 11.09 -7.37 -5.03
N GLU A 17 10.21 -8.23 -5.56
CA GLU A 17 9.62 -8.10 -6.91
C GLU A 17 8.92 -6.75 -7.09
N ARG A 18 8.14 -6.33 -6.09
CA ARG A 18 7.48 -5.02 -6.08
C ARG A 18 8.49 -3.87 -6.07
N ALA A 19 9.51 -3.93 -5.21
CA ALA A 19 10.52 -2.89 -5.09
C ALA A 19 11.34 -2.71 -6.38
N VAL A 20 11.82 -3.83 -6.94
CA VAL A 20 12.54 -3.87 -8.22
C VAL A 20 11.68 -3.31 -9.34
N THR A 21 10.44 -3.79 -9.46
CA THR A 21 9.53 -3.34 -10.53
C THR A 21 9.19 -1.86 -10.41
N ARG A 22 8.93 -1.38 -9.18
CA ARG A 22 8.67 0.03 -8.93
C ARG A 22 9.85 0.92 -9.30
N ALA A 23 11.08 0.53 -8.95
CA ALA A 23 12.26 1.28 -9.30
C ALA A 23 12.42 1.38 -10.83
N VAL A 24 12.31 0.25 -11.52
CA VAL A 24 12.55 0.19 -12.97
C VAL A 24 11.46 0.89 -13.78
N LEU A 25 10.18 0.73 -13.41
CA LEU A 25 9.07 1.42 -14.09
C LEU A 25 9.02 2.92 -13.79
N ASN A 26 9.68 3.40 -12.73
CA ASN A 26 9.89 4.83 -12.48
C ASN A 26 11.15 5.41 -13.14
N GLY A 27 11.84 4.64 -13.98
CA GLY A 27 12.93 5.13 -14.82
C GLY A 27 14.33 4.72 -14.36
N ALA A 28 14.46 3.95 -13.28
CA ALA A 28 15.76 3.37 -12.92
C ALA A 28 16.22 2.38 -14.00
N LYS A 29 17.54 2.31 -14.22
CA LYS A 29 18.12 1.34 -15.16
C LYS A 29 18.05 -0.06 -14.53
N PRO A 30 17.56 -1.09 -15.25
CA PRO A 30 17.45 -2.43 -14.69
C PRO A 30 18.81 -3.01 -14.26
N ALA A 31 19.91 -2.63 -14.94
CA ALA A 31 21.26 -3.04 -14.55
C ALA A 31 21.67 -2.51 -13.17
N ASP A 32 21.39 -1.23 -12.89
CA ASP A 32 21.71 -0.60 -11.61
C ASP A 32 20.84 -1.19 -10.48
N VAL A 33 19.55 -1.39 -10.76
CA VAL A 33 18.62 -2.03 -9.81
C VAL A 33 19.04 -3.47 -9.52
N ALA A 34 19.47 -4.23 -10.53
CA ALA A 34 19.95 -5.59 -10.36
C ALA A 34 21.22 -5.64 -9.49
N ALA A 35 22.18 -4.73 -9.73
CA ALA A 35 23.41 -4.65 -8.96
C ALA A 35 23.17 -4.28 -7.49
N VAL A 36 22.32 -3.28 -7.21
CA VAL A 36 21.99 -2.84 -5.84
C VAL A 36 21.30 -3.95 -5.03
N ASN A 37 20.51 -4.78 -5.70
CA ASN A 37 19.78 -5.87 -5.05
C ASN A 37 20.52 -7.22 -5.11
N GLY A 38 21.74 -7.28 -5.65
CA GLY A 38 22.53 -8.51 -5.76
C GLY A 38 21.90 -9.59 -6.65
N ILE A 39 21.05 -9.20 -7.61
CA ILE A 39 20.36 -10.11 -8.51
C ILE A 39 20.92 -10.04 -9.94
N LYS A 40 20.69 -11.08 -10.74
CA LYS A 40 21.06 -11.08 -12.16
C LYS A 40 20.11 -10.19 -12.96
N TYR A 41 20.61 -9.61 -14.06
CA TYR A 41 19.79 -8.81 -14.98
C TYR A 41 18.57 -9.59 -15.52
N ALA A 42 18.75 -10.85 -15.92
CA ALA A 42 17.67 -11.71 -16.39
C ALA A 42 16.58 -11.90 -15.32
N ALA A 43 17.00 -12.16 -14.07
CA ALA A 43 16.09 -12.28 -12.93
C ALA A 43 15.35 -10.95 -12.68
N CYS A 44 16.03 -9.81 -12.75
CA CYS A 44 15.39 -8.50 -12.64
C CYS A 44 14.30 -8.29 -13.71
N ARG A 45 14.54 -8.71 -14.95
CA ARG A 45 13.56 -8.64 -16.03
C ARG A 45 12.36 -9.55 -15.77
N GLU A 46 12.61 -10.79 -15.37
CA GLU A 46 11.55 -11.75 -15.02
C GLU A 46 10.67 -11.23 -13.87
N MET A 47 11.27 -10.65 -12.84
CA MET A 47 10.56 -10.07 -11.69
C MET A 47 9.60 -8.95 -12.12
N ILE A 48 10.00 -8.10 -13.07
CA ILE A 48 9.15 -7.03 -13.62
C ILE A 48 7.92 -7.63 -14.29
N HIS A 49 8.11 -8.57 -15.21
CA HIS A 49 7.01 -9.20 -15.94
C HIS A 49 6.09 -9.99 -15.01
N LYS A 50 6.68 -10.73 -14.08
CA LYS A 50 5.97 -11.49 -13.06
C LYS A 50 5.09 -10.56 -12.22
N TYR A 51 5.67 -9.49 -11.68
CA TYR A 51 4.93 -8.52 -10.88
C TYR A 51 3.81 -7.85 -11.68
N CYS A 52 4.08 -7.36 -12.90
CA CYS A 52 3.05 -6.72 -13.72
C CYS A 52 1.88 -7.65 -14.04
N LYS A 53 2.17 -8.94 -14.30
CA LYS A 53 1.15 -9.98 -14.49
C LYS A 53 0.31 -10.22 -13.24
N TYR A 54 0.91 -10.18 -12.04
CA TYR A 54 0.17 -10.32 -10.79
C TYR A 54 -0.62 -9.07 -10.42
N ALA A 55 -0.04 -7.89 -10.61
CA ALA A 55 -0.64 -6.62 -10.22
C ALA A 55 -1.87 -6.28 -11.08
N ASN A 56 -1.81 -6.55 -12.39
CA ASN A 56 -2.95 -6.36 -13.28
C ASN A 56 -2.89 -7.33 -14.47
N ARG A 57 -3.43 -8.52 -14.25
CA ARG A 57 -3.38 -9.62 -15.22
C ARG A 57 -4.03 -9.27 -16.56
N GLU A 58 -5.19 -8.63 -16.54
CA GLU A 58 -5.94 -8.30 -17.76
C GLU A 58 -5.17 -7.31 -18.64
N VAL A 59 -4.64 -6.24 -18.04
CA VAL A 59 -3.82 -5.26 -18.78
C VAL A 59 -2.54 -5.90 -19.28
N TYR A 60 -1.86 -6.69 -18.44
CA TYR A 60 -0.63 -7.37 -18.84
C TYR A 60 -0.86 -8.33 -20.01
N GLU A 61 -1.94 -9.12 -19.99
CA GLU A 61 -2.29 -10.04 -21.08
C GLU A 61 -2.59 -9.29 -22.38
N LYS A 62 -3.28 -8.13 -22.33
CA LYS A 62 -3.48 -7.27 -23.51
C LYS A 62 -2.16 -6.78 -24.10
N LEU A 63 -1.29 -6.21 -23.27
CA LEU A 63 0.04 -5.77 -23.72
C LEU A 63 0.89 -6.92 -24.26
N ASN A 64 0.72 -8.13 -23.70
CA ASN A 64 1.45 -9.31 -24.14
C ASN A 64 0.95 -9.81 -25.51
N ILE A 65 -0.36 -9.69 -25.78
CA ILE A 65 -0.93 -9.96 -27.11
C ILE A 65 -0.41 -8.94 -28.12
N ASP A 66 -0.39 -7.64 -27.76
CA ASP A 66 0.16 -6.60 -28.63
C ASP A 66 1.64 -6.83 -28.93
N ALA A 67 2.42 -7.25 -27.93
CA ALA A 67 3.82 -7.61 -28.12
C ALA A 67 3.98 -8.81 -29.07
N ALA A 68 3.15 -9.84 -28.92
CA ALA A 68 3.15 -11.02 -29.80
C ALA A 68 2.77 -10.65 -31.24
N ASN A 69 1.84 -9.71 -31.44
CA ASN A 69 1.50 -9.18 -32.76
C ASN A 69 2.66 -8.42 -33.42
N MET A 70 3.63 -7.96 -32.64
CA MET A 70 4.87 -7.33 -33.10
C MET A 70 6.07 -8.30 -33.12
N ASP A 71 5.82 -9.61 -33.09
CA ASP A 71 6.82 -10.68 -33.07
C ASP A 71 7.77 -10.66 -31.85
N ASN A 72 7.26 -10.20 -30.70
CA ASN A 72 7.98 -10.17 -29.44
C ASN A 72 7.40 -11.15 -28.41
N HIS A 73 8.28 -11.79 -27.64
CA HIS A 73 7.87 -12.76 -26.60
C HIS A 73 7.24 -12.13 -25.35
N SER A 74 7.39 -10.83 -25.14
CA SER A 74 6.88 -10.11 -23.96
C SER A 74 6.82 -8.61 -24.25
N PRO A 75 5.98 -7.83 -23.53
CA PRO A 75 5.97 -6.38 -23.64
C PRO A 75 7.37 -5.78 -23.44
N TYR A 76 7.72 -4.75 -24.21
CA TYR A 76 8.94 -4.00 -23.94
C TYR A 76 8.83 -3.22 -22.63
N LEU A 77 9.98 -2.96 -22.00
CA LEU A 77 10.03 -2.22 -20.75
C LEU A 77 9.45 -0.81 -20.90
N GLU A 78 9.66 -0.16 -22.05
CA GLU A 78 9.10 1.18 -22.31
C GLU A 78 7.56 1.15 -22.34
N ILE A 79 6.95 0.13 -22.95
CA ILE A 79 5.48 -0.05 -22.93
C ILE A 79 4.98 -0.24 -21.49
N LEU A 80 5.71 -1.01 -20.68
CA LEU A 80 5.36 -1.18 -19.26
C LEU A 80 5.51 0.12 -18.45
N ARG A 81 6.48 0.97 -18.80
CA ARG A 81 6.70 2.29 -18.18
C ARG A 81 5.59 3.27 -18.53
N GLU A 82 5.16 3.31 -19.79
CA GLU A 82 4.02 4.14 -20.24
C GLU A 82 2.72 3.76 -19.52
N ASN A 83 2.58 2.48 -19.19
CA ASN A 83 1.42 1.92 -18.50
C ASN A 83 1.64 1.72 -17.00
N LYS A 84 2.70 2.31 -16.41
CA LYS A 84 3.13 2.00 -15.04
C LYS A 84 2.06 2.19 -13.98
N GLN A 85 1.18 3.18 -14.15
CA GLN A 85 0.03 3.47 -13.27
C GLN A 85 -0.98 2.31 -13.20
N LEU A 86 -1.01 1.44 -14.21
CA LEU A 86 -1.90 0.28 -14.26
C LEU A 86 -1.34 -0.93 -13.49
N PHE A 87 -0.04 -0.92 -13.17
CA PHE A 87 0.68 -1.99 -12.47
C PHE A 87 1.13 -1.59 -11.07
N ILE A 88 1.53 -0.34 -10.91
CA ILE A 88 1.94 0.25 -9.66
C ILE A 88 0.81 1.20 -9.31
N GLY A 89 -0.19 0.67 -8.59
CA GLY A 89 -1.24 1.50 -8.02
C GLY A 89 -0.61 2.72 -7.35
N LEU A 90 -1.11 3.91 -7.72
CA LEU A 90 -0.76 5.17 -7.06
C LEU A 90 -0.76 4.94 -5.55
N ASP A 91 0.32 5.36 -4.89
CA ASP A 91 0.61 5.13 -3.46
C ASP A 91 -0.64 5.10 -2.58
N GLU A 92 -1.14 3.91 -2.28
CA GLU A 92 -2.00 3.73 -1.12
C GLU A 92 -1.47 2.56 -0.30
N CYS A 93 -0.84 2.95 0.81
CA CYS A 93 -0.36 2.10 1.90
C CYS A 93 0.98 1.38 1.68
N ASN A 94 2.08 2.15 1.73
CA ASN A 94 3.40 1.60 2.10
C ASN A 94 3.55 1.42 3.61
N LYS A 95 2.46 1.49 4.39
CA LYS A 95 2.51 1.17 5.82
C LYS A 95 2.46 -0.34 5.96
N THR A 96 3.53 -0.91 6.47
CA THR A 96 3.55 -2.30 6.91
C THR A 96 2.41 -2.55 7.90
N GLU A 97 1.93 -3.78 7.99
CA GLU A 97 0.92 -4.17 8.98
C GLU A 97 1.33 -3.72 10.40
N GLY A 98 2.61 -3.82 10.75
CA GLY A 98 3.15 -3.36 12.03
C GLY A 98 3.15 -1.84 12.23
N GLN A 99 3.19 -1.04 11.16
CA GLN A 99 2.98 0.41 11.24
C GLN A 99 1.50 0.74 11.41
N LEU A 100 0.61 0.04 10.70
CA LEU A 100 -0.84 0.22 10.84
C LEU A 100 -1.34 -0.14 12.25
N ARG A 101 -0.88 -1.26 12.81
CA ARG A 101 -1.23 -1.66 14.19
C ARG A 101 -0.77 -0.63 15.23
N ARG A 102 0.42 -0.05 15.06
CA ARG A 102 0.93 1.02 15.94
C ARG A 102 0.10 2.30 15.83
N ASP A 103 -0.20 2.73 14.61
CA ASP A 103 -1.01 3.92 14.36
C ASP A 103 -2.44 3.76 14.92
N ILE A 104 -3.03 2.55 14.80
CA ILE A 104 -4.33 2.22 15.38
C ILE A 104 -4.26 2.33 16.90
N ALA A 105 -3.30 1.67 17.55
CA ALA A 105 -3.14 1.70 19.00
C ALA A 105 -2.94 3.13 19.53
N GLU A 106 -2.16 3.96 18.82
CA GLU A 106 -1.97 5.36 19.20
C GLU A 106 -3.27 6.17 19.09
N ARG A 107 -4.04 5.98 18.01
CA ARG A 107 -5.33 6.65 17.83
C ARG A 107 -6.37 6.18 18.85
N GLU A 108 -6.43 4.90 19.16
CA GLU A 108 -7.30 4.34 20.20
C GLU A 108 -6.97 4.94 21.56
N LYS A 109 -5.69 5.06 21.92
CA LYS A 109 -5.26 5.72 23.16
C LYS A 109 -5.68 7.19 23.19
N ARG A 110 -5.49 7.93 22.09
CA ARG A 110 -5.93 9.34 21.99
C ARG A 110 -7.45 9.45 22.15
N LEU A 111 -8.22 8.56 21.53
CA LEU A 111 -9.67 8.53 21.64
C LEU A 111 -10.14 8.23 23.07
N ALA A 112 -9.49 7.27 23.75
CA ALA A 112 -9.77 6.96 25.14
C ALA A 112 -9.54 8.17 26.06
N ASN A 113 -8.43 8.88 25.88
CA ASN A 113 -8.13 10.09 26.65
C ASN A 113 -9.14 11.21 26.38
N ALA A 114 -9.52 11.44 25.12
CA ALA A 114 -10.53 12.44 24.77
C ALA A 114 -11.89 12.12 25.40
N ASN A 115 -12.28 10.84 25.45
CA ASN A 115 -13.51 10.42 26.10
C ASN A 115 -13.49 10.64 27.62
N ILE A 116 -12.34 10.45 28.27
CA ILE A 116 -12.19 10.73 29.71
C ILE A 116 -12.34 12.22 29.96
N ALA A 117 -11.65 13.07 29.20
CA ALA A 117 -11.76 14.52 29.31
C ALA A 117 -13.20 15.00 29.09
N LEU A 118 -13.87 14.49 28.06
CA LEU A 118 -15.25 14.84 27.76
C LEU A 118 -16.21 14.45 28.90
N ARG A 119 -15.95 13.35 29.61
CA ARG A 119 -16.75 12.96 30.78
C ARG A 119 -16.55 13.91 31.96
N ALA A 120 -15.32 14.36 32.19
CA ALA A 120 -15.01 15.34 33.23
C ALA A 120 -15.72 16.68 32.95
N GLU A 121 -15.57 17.20 31.73
CA GLU A 121 -16.24 18.43 31.26
C GLU A 121 -17.77 18.37 31.42
N ARG A 122 -18.39 17.23 31.07
CA ARG A 122 -19.84 17.02 31.28
C ARG A 122 -20.22 17.09 32.75
N SER A 123 -19.43 16.48 33.64
CA SER A 123 -19.68 16.52 35.07
C SER A 123 -19.58 17.94 35.64
N GLU A 124 -18.63 18.74 35.17
CA GLU A 124 -18.48 20.14 35.58
C GLU A 124 -19.64 20.99 35.07
N LEU A 125 -20.07 20.76 33.83
CA LEU A 125 -21.22 21.46 33.24
C LEU A 125 -22.52 21.14 34.01
N ASP A 126 -22.74 19.88 34.38
CA ASP A 126 -23.90 19.47 35.18
C ASP A 126 -23.89 20.15 36.57
N GLN A 127 -22.73 20.26 37.21
CA GLN A 127 -22.57 20.99 38.48
C GLN A 127 -22.93 22.47 38.33
N LEU A 128 -22.35 23.18 37.36
CA LEU A 128 -22.63 24.59 37.10
C LEU A 128 -24.12 24.83 36.78
N GLN A 129 -24.75 23.95 36.01
CA GLN A 129 -26.18 24.04 35.74
C GLN A 129 -27.03 23.84 37.00
N SER A 130 -26.63 22.95 37.90
CA SER A 130 -27.32 22.76 39.18
C SER A 130 -27.21 23.99 40.07
N GLU A 131 -26.01 24.62 40.15
CA GLU A 131 -25.79 25.85 40.89
C GLU A 131 -26.63 27.00 40.34
N LEU A 132 -26.66 27.15 39.01
CA LEU A 132 -27.50 28.15 38.33
C LEU A 132 -28.97 27.99 38.69
N ARG A 133 -29.50 26.75 38.66
CA ARG A 133 -30.90 26.46 39.04
C ARG A 133 -31.17 26.78 40.51
N MET A 134 -30.23 26.51 41.41
CA MET A 134 -30.36 26.82 42.83
C MET A 134 -30.40 28.34 43.10
N ILE A 135 -29.68 29.13 42.29
CA ILE A 135 -29.69 30.60 42.36
C ILE A 135 -30.97 31.17 41.73
N SER A 136 -31.43 30.62 40.61
CA SER A 136 -32.59 31.16 39.87
C SER A 136 -33.96 30.90 40.51
N VAL A 137 -34.02 30.05 41.54
CA VAL A 137 -35.26 29.67 42.26
C VAL A 137 -35.45 30.49 43.56
N LYS A 138 -34.51 31.39 43.89
CA LYS A 138 -34.67 32.42 44.94
C LYS A 138 -35.25 33.70 44.36
#